data_AF-A0A938YR53-F1
#
_entry.id   AF-A0A938YR53-F1
#
_cell.length_a   1.000
_cell.length_b   1.000
_cell.length_c   1.000
_cell.angle_alpha   90.00
_cell.angle_beta   90.00
_cell.angle_gamma   90.00
#
_symmetry.space_group_name_H-M   'P 1'
#
loop_
_entity.id
_entity.type
_entity.pdbx_description
1 polymer ?
#
loop_
_entity_poly.entity_id
_entity_poly.type
_entity_poly.pdbx_seq_one_letter_code
_entity_poly.pdbx_strand_id
1 'polypeptide(L)'
;MTEEPNKNEAQLPEKLLIDDSMNFPFHAAYVVYSELFDNINDAEARADLNRNIEALKDNRIDPETFYRNIAHHRKMGPDQHRERFSLQTQRKRDWRKKAQRQDRIKRHKK
;
A
#
# COMPACT_ATOMS: atom_id res chain seq x y z
N MET A 1 -22.19 39.53 -23.55
CA MET A 1 -20.83 38.97 -23.45
C MET A 1 -20.97 37.59 -22.84
N THR A 2 -20.99 36.56 -23.68
CA THR A 2 -21.10 35.16 -23.25
C THR A 2 -19.69 34.65 -23.01
N GLU A 3 -19.36 34.44 -21.74
CA GLU A 3 -18.12 33.78 -21.33
C GLU A 3 -18.26 32.28 -21.64
N GLU A 4 -17.46 31.79 -22.59
CA GLU A 4 -17.30 30.36 -22.83
C GLU A 4 -16.42 29.78 -21.72
N PRO A 5 -16.81 28.69 -21.03
CA PRO A 5 -15.89 28.00 -20.13
C PRO A 5 -14.86 27.22 -20.94
N ASN A 6 -13.60 27.51 -20.63
CA ASN A 6 -12.36 27.00 -21.17
C ASN A 6 -12.34 25.45 -21.22
N LYS A 7 -12.52 24.88 -22.42
CA LYS A 7 -12.45 23.43 -22.69
C LYS A 7 -11.01 22.91 -22.72
N ASN A 8 -10.25 23.03 -21.64
CA ASN A 8 -8.90 22.45 -21.54
C ASN A 8 -8.48 22.12 -20.10
N GLU A 9 -9.41 21.78 -19.23
CA GLU A 9 -9.08 20.98 -18.05
C GLU A 9 -9.12 19.52 -18.49
N ALA A 10 -7.96 18.92 -18.73
CA ALA A 10 -7.86 17.47 -18.92
C ALA A 10 -8.53 16.83 -17.69
N GLN A 11 -9.74 16.30 -17.87
CA GLN A 11 -10.51 15.71 -16.79
C GLN A 11 -9.64 14.60 -16.18
N LEU A 12 -9.11 14.87 -14.99
CA LEU A 12 -8.36 13.88 -14.26
C LEU A 12 -9.31 12.70 -14.05
N PRO A 13 -8.95 11.48 -14.46
CA PRO A 13 -9.82 10.33 -14.28
C PRO A 13 -10.23 10.25 -12.81
N GLU A 14 -11.53 10.10 -12.57
CA GLU A 14 -12.09 9.96 -11.23
C GLU A 14 -11.92 8.53 -10.72
N LYS A 15 -11.89 8.40 -9.39
CA LYS A 15 -11.77 7.11 -8.71
C LYS A 15 -13.08 6.33 -8.82
N LEU A 16 -13.00 5.07 -9.21
CA LEU A 16 -14.17 4.20 -9.29
C LEU A 16 -14.53 3.66 -7.89
N LEU A 17 -15.79 3.85 -7.47
CA LEU A 17 -16.35 3.34 -6.21
C LEU A 17 -17.15 2.06 -6.46
N ILE A 18 -16.46 1.01 -6.89
CA ILE A 18 -17.07 -0.26 -7.33
C ILE A 18 -16.79 -1.44 -6.41
N ASP A 19 -16.39 -1.19 -5.16
CA ASP A 19 -16.05 -2.24 -4.18
C ASP A 19 -17.19 -3.26 -3.97
N ASP A 20 -16.81 -4.52 -3.79
CA ASP A 20 -17.71 -5.61 -3.44
C ASP A 20 -17.13 -6.42 -2.29
N SER A 21 -17.55 -6.05 -1.06
CA SER A 21 -17.13 -6.71 0.17
C SER A 21 -17.51 -8.20 0.28
N MET A 22 -18.47 -8.68 -0.52
CA MET A 22 -18.88 -10.09 -0.51
C MET A 22 -17.93 -10.96 -1.32
N ASN A 23 -17.22 -10.37 -2.29
CA ASN A 23 -16.21 -11.04 -3.10
C ASN A 23 -14.80 -10.71 -2.58
N PHE A 24 -14.31 -11.51 -1.63
CA PHE A 24 -13.01 -11.27 -0.99
C PHE A 24 -11.84 -11.02 -1.98
N PRO A 25 -11.65 -11.85 -3.04
CA PRO A 25 -10.62 -11.59 -4.05
C PRO A 25 -10.74 -10.20 -4.70
N PHE A 26 -11.96 -9.79 -5.05
CA PHE A 26 -12.22 -8.49 -5.66
C PHE A 26 -12.03 -7.35 -4.66
N HIS A 27 -12.54 -7.48 -3.43
CA HIS A 27 -12.34 -6.50 -2.37
C HIS A 27 -10.84 -6.26 -2.09
N ALA A 28 -10.05 -7.33 -1.99
CA ALA A 28 -8.60 -7.22 -1.80
C ALA A 28 -7.93 -6.46 -2.96
N ALA A 29 -8.35 -6.73 -4.21
CA ALA A 29 -7.87 -6.01 -5.38
C ALA A 29 -8.30 -4.54 -5.37
N TYR A 30 -9.53 -4.26 -4.94
CA TYR A 30 -10.08 -2.91 -4.82
C TYR A 30 -9.32 -2.06 -3.79
N VAL A 31 -8.96 -2.63 -2.64
CA VAL A 31 -8.14 -1.95 -1.62
C VAL A 31 -6.80 -1.52 -2.23
N VAL A 32 -6.12 -2.42 -2.96
CA VAL A 32 -4.85 -2.10 -3.61
C VAL A 32 -5.02 -1.05 -4.71
N TYR A 33 -6.08 -1.17 -5.53
CA TYR A 33 -6.43 -0.16 -6.52
C TYR A 33 -6.62 1.22 -5.87
N SER A 34 -7.38 1.29 -4.77
CA SER A 34 -7.66 2.52 -4.03
C SER A 34 -6.38 3.17 -3.53
N GLU A 35 -5.49 2.39 -2.89
CA GLU A 35 -4.19 2.89 -2.43
C GLU A 35 -3.33 3.40 -3.59
N LEU A 36 -3.25 2.66 -4.70
CA LEU A 36 -2.44 3.07 -5.84
C LEU A 36 -3.00 4.32 -6.52
N PHE A 37 -4.32 4.43 -6.65
CA PHE A 37 -4.97 5.58 -7.25
C PHE A 37 -4.71 6.87 -6.48
N ASP A 38 -4.72 6.80 -5.15
CA ASP A 38 -4.46 7.94 -4.28
C ASP A 38 -2.97 8.37 -4.30
N ASN A 39 -2.05 7.44 -4.57
CA ASN A 39 -0.61 7.71 -4.62
C ASN A 39 -0.09 8.20 -5.98
N ILE A 40 -0.80 7.90 -7.08
CA ILE A 40 -0.36 8.24 -8.44
C ILE A 40 -0.91 9.62 -8.83
N ASN A 41 -0.04 10.50 -9.33
CA ASN A 41 -0.40 11.82 -9.86
C ASN A 41 -0.51 11.86 -11.39
N ASP A 42 -0.16 10.77 -12.07
CA ASP A 42 -0.24 10.67 -13.52
C ASP A 42 -1.64 10.24 -13.99
N ALA A 43 -2.20 11.00 -14.94
CA ALA A 43 -3.55 10.78 -15.47
C ALA A 43 -3.63 9.50 -16.31
N GLU A 44 -2.57 9.17 -17.06
CA GLU A 44 -2.54 7.96 -17.89
C GLU A 44 -2.53 6.70 -17.01
N ALA A 45 -1.66 6.68 -16.00
CA ALA A 45 -1.60 5.59 -15.03
C ALA A 45 -2.92 5.41 -14.24
N ARG A 46 -3.62 6.49 -13.89
CA ARG A 46 -4.95 6.40 -13.26
C ARG A 46 -6.00 5.81 -14.20
N ALA A 47 -5.99 6.18 -15.48
CA ALA A 47 -6.91 5.62 -16.47
C ALA A 47 -6.67 4.11 -16.68
N ASP A 48 -5.42 3.68 -16.68
CA ASP A 48 -5.07 2.26 -16.80
C ASP A 48 -5.47 1.47 -15.56
N LEU A 49 -5.33 2.02 -14.35
CA LEU A 49 -5.85 1.40 -13.13
C LEU A 49 -7.37 1.21 -13.20
N ASN A 50 -8.12 2.22 -13.67
CA ASN A 50 -9.57 2.14 -13.84
C ASN A 50 -9.97 1.01 -14.80
N ARG A 51 -9.29 0.91 -15.95
CA ARG A 51 -9.53 -0.16 -16.92
C ARG A 51 -9.27 -1.55 -16.33
N ASN A 52 -8.19 -1.70 -15.54
CA ASN A 52 -7.85 -2.98 -14.93
C ASN A 52 -8.88 -3.42 -13.88
N ILE A 53 -9.36 -2.50 -13.03
CA ILE A 53 -10.35 -2.86 -12.00
C ILE A 53 -11.73 -3.16 -12.61
N GLU A 54 -12.12 -2.45 -13.69
CA GLU A 54 -13.33 -2.77 -14.46
C GLU A 54 -13.23 -4.14 -15.14
N ALA A 55 -12.09 -4.44 -15.77
CA ALA A 55 -11.86 -5.74 -16.39
C ALA A 55 -11.92 -6.88 -15.36
N LEU A 56 -11.45 -6.64 -14.13
CA LEU A 56 -11.54 -7.60 -13.03
C LEU A 56 -13.00 -7.79 -12.58
N LYS A 57 -13.77 -6.70 -12.48
CA LYS A 57 -15.20 -6.75 -12.13
C LYS A 57 -16.03 -7.52 -13.16
N ASP A 58 -15.74 -7.30 -14.44
CA ASP A 58 -16.39 -8.01 -15.55
C ASP A 58 -15.92 -9.48 -15.68
N ASN A 59 -15.02 -9.95 -14.81
CA ASN A 59 -14.37 -11.26 -14.88
C ASN A 59 -13.65 -11.51 -16.22
N ARG A 60 -13.18 -10.45 -16.90
CA ARG A 60 -12.39 -10.56 -18.14
C ARG A 60 -10.94 -10.92 -17.87
N ILE A 61 -10.46 -10.59 -16.68
CA ILE A 61 -9.10 -10.90 -16.22
C ILE A 61 -9.14 -11.59 -14.87
N ASP A 62 -8.19 -12.48 -14.64
CA ASP A 62 -8.02 -13.12 -13.34
C ASP A 62 -7.33 -12.18 -12.33
N PRO A 63 -7.53 -12.41 -11.02
CA PRO A 63 -6.85 -11.64 -9.97
C PRO A 63 -5.32 -11.66 -10.12
N GLU A 64 -4.73 -12.79 -10.55
CA GLU A 64 -3.28 -12.87 -10.77
C GLU A 64 -2.82 -11.89 -11.87
N THR A 65 -3.55 -11.85 -12.98
CA THR A 65 -3.27 -10.95 -14.11
C THR A 65 -3.44 -9.51 -13.69
N PHE A 66 -4.47 -9.19 -12.91
CA PHE A 66 -4.64 -7.87 -12.30
C PHE A 66 -3.38 -7.46 -11.52
N TYR A 67 -2.93 -8.28 -10.56
CA TYR A 67 -1.74 -7.98 -9.76
C TYR A 67 -0.46 -7.84 -10.58
N ARG A 68 -0.31 -8.61 -11.67
CA ARG A 68 0.81 -8.45 -12.61
C ARG A 68 0.77 -7.10 -13.31
N ASN A 69 -0.39 -6.68 -13.80
CA ASN A 69 -0.55 -5.40 -14.51
C ASN A 69 -0.25 -4.21 -13.60
N ILE A 70 -0.75 -4.25 -12.36
CA ILE A 70 -0.55 -3.14 -11.41
C ILE A 70 0.81 -3.13 -10.71
N ALA A 71 1.62 -4.19 -10.86
CA ALA A 71 2.93 -4.30 -10.22
C ALA A 71 3.89 -3.17 -10.63
N HIS A 72 3.75 -2.65 -11.86
CA HIS A 72 4.56 -1.52 -12.35
C HIS A 72 4.23 -0.21 -11.62
N HIS A 73 2.95 0.03 -11.34
CA HIS A 73 2.49 1.21 -10.61
C HIS A 73 2.90 1.16 -9.12
N ARG A 74 2.97 -0.03 -8.53
CA ARG A 74 3.40 -0.21 -7.13
C ARG A 74 4.85 0.17 -6.88
N LYS A 75 5.73 0.06 -7.88
CA LYS A 75 7.14 0.45 -7.78
C LYS A 75 7.36 1.97 -7.82
N MET A 76 6.36 2.73 -8.26
CA MET A 76 6.42 4.19 -8.37
C MET A 76 5.99 4.92 -7.08
N GLY A 77 5.35 4.20 -6.15
CA GLY A 77 5.02 4.75 -4.82
C GLY A 77 6.28 4.93 -3.97
N PRO A 78 6.25 5.82 -2.95
CA PRO A 78 7.35 5.97 -2.02
C PRO A 78 7.65 4.60 -1.45
N ASP A 79 8.89 4.18 -1.67
CA ASP A 79 9.43 2.86 -1.36
C ASP A 79 8.88 2.44 0.01
N GLN A 80 7.84 1.60 0.03
CA GLN A 80 7.34 0.95 1.23
C GLN A 80 8.46 -0.02 1.60
N HIS A 81 9.54 0.53 2.14
CA HIS A 81 10.57 -0.19 2.85
C HIS A 81 9.78 -1.07 3.80
N ARG A 82 9.61 -2.33 3.41
CA ARG A 82 9.09 -3.39 4.25
C ARG A 82 9.81 -3.16 5.56
N GLU A 83 9.10 -2.65 6.56
CA GLU A 83 9.67 -2.48 7.88
C GLU A 83 10.12 -3.88 8.22
N ARG A 84 11.42 -4.13 8.07
CA ARG A 84 12.00 -5.45 8.27
C ARG A 84 11.93 -5.61 9.76
N PHE A 85 10.80 -6.13 10.21
CA PHE A 85 10.52 -6.38 11.60
C PHE A 85 11.68 -7.25 12.11
N SER A 86 12.56 -6.63 12.89
CA SER A 86 13.75 -7.27 13.39
C SER A 86 13.51 -7.57 14.86
N LEU A 87 13.31 -8.84 15.17
CA LEU A 87 13.26 -9.32 16.54
C LEU A 87 14.69 -9.39 17.09
N GLN A 88 15.07 -8.40 17.88
CA GLN A 88 16.29 -8.48 18.67
C GLN A 88 16.07 -9.43 19.85
N THR A 89 16.69 -10.60 19.79
CA THR A 89 16.65 -11.60 20.87
C THR A 89 17.97 -11.61 21.64
N GLN A 90 17.92 -12.02 22.91
CA GLN A 90 19.10 -12.15 23.76
C GLN A 90 19.22 -13.58 24.29
N ARG A 91 20.44 -14.15 24.30
CA ARG A 91 20.69 -15.45 24.92
C ARG A 91 20.45 -15.37 26.43
N LYS A 92 19.81 -16.40 27.00
CA LYS A 92 19.47 -16.48 28.44
C LYS A 92 20.67 -16.24 29.36
N ARG A 93 21.86 -16.71 28.99
CA ARG A 93 23.11 -16.50 29.75
C ARG A 93 23.49 -15.01 29.83
N ASP A 94 23.35 -14.29 28.73
CA ASP A 94 23.73 -12.88 28.65
C ASP A 94 22.74 -12.00 29.41
N TRP A 95 21.44 -12.34 29.34
CA TRP A 95 20.41 -11.73 30.18
C TRP A 95 20.73 -11.91 31.68
N ARG A 96 21.07 -13.13 32.13
CA ARG A 96 21.44 -13.40 33.53
C ARG A 96 22.64 -12.58 33.99
N LYS A 97 23.70 -12.50 33.17
CA LYS A 97 24.89 -11.68 33.47
C LYS A 97 24.53 -10.19 33.61
N LYS A 98 23.69 -9.67 32.70
CA LYS A 98 23.23 -8.28 32.72
C LYS A 98 22.40 -8.00 33.97
N ALA A 99 21.47 -8.88 34.32
CA ALA A 99 20.65 -8.77 35.52
C ALA A 99 21.49 -8.78 36.80
N GLN A 100 22.40 -9.74 36.95
CA GLN A 100 23.28 -9.83 38.13
C GLN A 100 24.16 -8.58 38.28
N ARG A 101 24.67 -8.03 37.17
CA ARG A 101 25.43 -6.78 37.18
C ARG A 101 24.57 -5.60 37.63
N GLN A 102 23.34 -5.49 37.13
CA GLN A 102 22.40 -4.44 37.52
C GLN A 102 22.04 -4.52 39.01
N ASP A 103 21.79 -5.72 39.52
CA ASP A 103 21.50 -5.94 40.95
C ASP A 103 22.69 -5.55 41.83
N ARG A 104 23.91 -5.92 41.43
CA ARG A 104 25.12 -5.51 42.14
C ARG A 104 25.27 -3.99 42.18
N ILE A 105 25.04 -3.32 41.05
CA ILE A 105 25.08 -1.86 40.99
C ILE A 105 24.02 -1.27 41.92
N LYS A 106 22.77 -1.75 41.89
CA LYS A 106 21.72 -1.27 42.80
C LYS A 106 22.09 -1.42 44.28
N ARG A 107 22.75 -2.51 44.66
CA ARG A 107 23.15 -2.78 46.06
C ARG A 107 24.31 -1.89 46.53
N HIS A 108 25.26 -1.57 45.65
CA HIS A 108 26.52 -0.93 46.04
C HIS A 108 26.66 0.51 45.57
N LYS A 109 25.74 0.99 44.70
CA LYS A 109 25.70 2.39 44.28
C LYS A 109 24.85 3.16 45.29
N LYS A 110 25.53 3.77 46.27
CA LYS A 110 25.02 4.91 47.05
C LYS A 110 25.24 6.18 46.25
#